data_AF-A0A1I1EQ57-F1
#
_entry.id   AF-A0A1I1EQ57-F1
#
_cell.length_a   1.000
_cell.length_b   1.000
_cell.length_c   1.000
_cell.angle_alpha   90.00
_cell.angle_beta   90.00
_cell.angle_gamma   90.00
#
_symmetry.space_group_name_H-M   'P 1'
#
loop_
_entity.id
_entity.type
_entity.pdbx_description
1 polymer ?
#
loop_
_entity_poly.entity_id
_entity_poly.type
_entity_poly.pdbx_seq_one_letter_code
_entity_poly.pdbx_strand_id
1 'polypeptide(L)'
;MGENASTRGGDGDGTGAGAEGKSDQRDGLAHRLRYLLVLSRPRFWLYLAGPVLVGVAYAAEARADLFAPAAVVLFAYFLLPANVFLYGINDVYDREIDTENPKKEDKEARYRGQGYVPAAVGLCAALPLLFVPVVPAPAWPWIVVFLALGAAYSAPPVRFKTTPLLDSVSNGLYIAPGAAAYAAVAGTQPPALAVVGGWLWAMGMHTFSAIPDIEPDRAAGIRTTATMLGERRTYAYCGACWLASALAFGAIDYRLGAVMVVYPALVAVLAGSSVPVDRAYWWFPAINTVVGTALTMGALWRLVNG
;
A
#
# COMPACT_ATOMS: atom_id res chain seq x y z
N MET A 1 74.80 -45.25 23.76
CA MET A 1 74.78 -43.76 23.78
C MET A 1 74.12 -43.37 22.46
N GLY A 2 72.89 -42.86 22.39
CA GLY A 2 72.23 -41.87 23.27
C GLY A 2 72.39 -40.49 22.59
N GLU A 3 71.37 -39.65 22.39
CA GLU A 3 69.97 -39.56 22.91
C GLU A 3 69.08 -38.92 21.80
N ASN A 4 67.82 -39.34 21.57
CA ASN A 4 66.54 -38.90 22.20
C ASN A 4 65.90 -37.63 21.55
N ALA A 5 64.57 -37.43 21.73
CA ALA A 5 63.70 -36.37 21.16
C ALA A 5 63.48 -36.47 19.61
N SER A 6 62.43 -35.95 18.95
CA SER A 6 61.04 -35.52 19.25
C SER A 6 60.36 -35.11 17.91
N THR A 7 59.04 -35.17 17.62
CA THR A 7 57.81 -35.67 18.29
C THR A 7 56.66 -35.83 17.25
N ARG A 8 55.44 -36.20 17.71
CA ARG A 8 54.06 -35.89 17.22
C ARG A 8 53.92 -35.00 15.96
N GLY A 9 52.99 -35.23 15.02
CA GLY A 9 51.70 -35.94 15.10
C GLY A 9 50.54 -34.94 15.25
N GLY A 10 49.54 -34.99 14.36
CA GLY A 10 48.40 -34.07 14.39
C GLY A 10 47.44 -34.21 13.20
N ASP A 11 46.39 -35.01 13.38
CA ASP A 11 45.14 -34.85 12.62
C ASP A 11 44.49 -33.51 13.00
N GLY A 12 43.88 -32.82 12.03
CA GLY A 12 43.49 -31.40 12.20
C GLY A 12 42.26 -30.96 11.42
N ASP A 13 41.08 -31.20 12.00
CA ASP A 13 39.87 -30.37 11.92
C ASP A 13 39.29 -29.96 10.55
N GLY A 14 38.32 -30.74 10.06
CA GLY A 14 37.41 -30.37 8.98
C GLY A 14 36.27 -29.41 9.39
N THR A 15 36.54 -28.43 10.27
CA THR A 15 35.51 -27.63 10.96
C THR A 15 35.17 -26.28 10.30
N GLY A 16 36.03 -25.73 9.44
CA GLY A 16 35.86 -24.39 8.85
C GLY A 16 34.66 -24.22 7.91
N ALA A 17 34.45 -25.16 6.97
CA ALA A 17 33.47 -25.01 5.88
C ALA A 17 32.01 -24.84 6.36
N GLY A 18 31.68 -25.33 7.56
CA GLY A 18 30.35 -25.22 8.15
C GLY A 18 30.02 -23.84 8.74
N ALA A 19 31.01 -22.95 8.86
CA ALA A 19 30.83 -21.56 9.32
C ALA A 19 30.65 -20.60 8.15
N GLU A 20 31.56 -20.64 7.16
CA GLU A 20 31.56 -19.73 6.01
C GLU A 20 30.27 -19.82 5.18
N GLY A 21 29.80 -21.05 4.92
CA GLY A 21 28.53 -21.29 4.24
C GLY A 21 27.29 -20.85 5.03
N LYS A 22 27.41 -20.61 6.35
CA LYS A 22 26.33 -20.04 7.18
C LYS A 22 26.36 -18.51 7.23
N SER A 23 27.53 -17.88 7.10
CA SER A 23 27.61 -16.42 6.89
C SER A 23 27.04 -16.04 5.52
N ASP A 24 27.52 -16.65 4.44
CA ASP A 24 27.07 -16.32 3.07
C ASP A 24 25.54 -16.51 2.88
N GLN A 25 24.97 -17.59 3.44
CA GLN A 25 23.52 -17.79 3.44
C GLN A 25 22.76 -16.75 4.29
N ARG A 26 23.33 -16.27 5.40
CA ARG A 26 22.73 -15.22 6.24
C ARG A 26 22.79 -13.86 5.56
N ASP A 27 23.91 -13.52 4.95
CA ASP A 27 24.08 -12.27 4.22
C ASP A 27 23.19 -12.25 2.96
N GLY A 28 23.09 -13.38 2.26
CA GLY A 28 22.14 -13.60 1.18
C GLY A 28 20.67 -13.48 1.62
N LEU A 29 20.30 -13.99 2.79
CA LEU A 29 18.94 -13.83 3.35
C LEU A 29 18.66 -12.38 3.77
N ALA A 30 19.59 -11.75 4.49
CA ALA A 30 19.49 -10.36 4.92
C ALA A 30 19.36 -9.41 3.71
N HIS A 31 20.10 -9.65 2.64
CA HIS A 31 19.97 -8.92 1.38
C HIS A 31 18.58 -9.07 0.76
N ARG A 32 18.03 -10.31 0.69
CA ARG A 32 16.68 -10.57 0.17
C ARG A 32 15.59 -9.88 0.99
N LEU A 33 15.69 -9.94 2.33
CA LEU A 33 14.74 -9.28 3.24
C LEU A 33 14.83 -7.75 3.11
N ARG A 34 16.05 -7.18 3.04
CA ARG A 34 16.26 -5.75 2.79
C ARG A 34 15.69 -5.32 1.43
N TYR A 35 15.84 -6.12 0.39
CA TYR A 35 15.22 -5.86 -0.91
C TYR A 35 13.69 -5.86 -0.82
N LEU A 36 13.07 -6.87 -0.18
CA LEU A 36 11.61 -6.93 -0.02
C LEU A 36 11.05 -5.77 0.81
N LEU A 37 11.78 -5.29 1.83
CA LEU A 37 11.42 -4.08 2.57
C LEU A 37 11.41 -2.84 1.67
N VAL A 38 12.41 -2.64 0.81
CA VAL A 38 12.43 -1.51 -0.15
C VAL A 38 11.36 -1.68 -1.23
N LEU A 39 11.15 -2.89 -1.75
CA LEU A 39 10.10 -3.23 -2.72
C LEU A 39 8.71 -2.90 -2.19
N SER A 40 8.46 -3.06 -0.88
CA SER A 40 7.21 -2.69 -0.22
C SER A 40 6.98 -1.16 -0.09
N ARG A 41 7.91 -0.34 -0.61
CA ARG A 41 7.87 1.13 -0.67
C ARG A 41 7.44 1.80 0.65
N PRO A 42 8.25 1.75 1.73
CA PRO A 42 7.83 2.11 3.10
C PRO A 42 7.20 3.50 3.30
N ARG A 43 7.51 4.47 2.43
CA ARG A 43 6.87 5.80 2.39
C ARG A 43 5.33 5.71 2.22
N PHE A 44 4.82 4.66 1.60
CA PHE A 44 3.42 4.47 1.27
C PHE A 44 2.70 3.45 2.14
N TRP A 45 3.35 2.80 3.12
CA TRP A 45 2.70 1.79 3.98
C TRP A 45 1.40 2.28 4.63
N LEU A 46 1.33 3.56 5.01
CA LEU A 46 0.14 4.16 5.61
C LEU A 46 -1.04 4.34 4.64
N TYR A 47 -0.87 4.14 3.33
CA TYR A 47 -1.99 4.07 2.38
C TYR A 47 -2.81 2.79 2.56
N LEU A 48 -2.24 1.73 3.14
CA LEU A 48 -2.98 0.50 3.48
C LEU A 48 -3.16 0.37 5.01
N ALA A 49 -2.12 0.61 5.80
CA ALA A 49 -2.20 0.51 7.27
C ALA A 49 -2.95 1.67 7.94
N GLY A 50 -2.96 2.87 7.34
CA GLY A 50 -3.70 4.03 7.86
C GLY A 50 -5.22 3.81 7.83
N PRO A 51 -5.81 3.35 6.70
CA PRO A 51 -7.21 2.95 6.66
C PRO A 51 -7.60 1.90 7.70
N VAL A 52 -6.73 0.93 8.05
CA VAL A 52 -7.00 -0.02 9.14
C VAL A 52 -7.23 0.72 10.46
N LEU A 53 -6.36 1.65 10.84
CA LEU A 53 -6.49 2.43 12.07
C LEU A 53 -7.79 3.25 12.11
N VAL A 54 -8.15 3.88 10.99
CA VAL A 54 -9.42 4.61 10.85
C VAL A 54 -10.60 3.64 11.00
N GLY A 55 -10.58 2.51 10.30
CA GLY A 55 -11.65 1.50 10.33
C GLY A 55 -11.91 0.94 11.74
N VAL A 56 -10.83 0.61 12.47
CA VAL A 56 -10.90 0.17 13.87
C VAL A 56 -11.45 1.27 14.78
N ALA A 57 -10.95 2.51 14.66
CA ALA A 57 -11.34 3.60 15.55
C ALA A 57 -12.81 4.04 15.38
N TYR A 58 -13.40 3.88 14.20
CA TYR A 58 -14.83 4.11 13.96
C TYR A 58 -15.73 2.87 14.21
N ALA A 59 -15.14 1.71 14.49
CA ALA A 59 -15.87 0.45 14.76
C ALA A 59 -15.86 0.02 16.24
N ALA A 60 -14.91 0.52 17.02
CA ALA A 60 -14.78 0.20 18.44
C ALA A 60 -15.90 0.82 19.29
N GLU A 61 -16.51 0.02 20.16
CA GLU A 61 -17.44 0.47 21.19
C GLU A 61 -16.74 0.57 22.57
N ALA A 62 -15.67 -0.20 22.76
CA ALA A 62 -14.82 -0.19 23.94
C ALA A 62 -13.33 -0.01 23.58
N ARG A 63 -12.54 0.48 24.55
CA ARG A 63 -11.08 0.69 24.39
C ARG A 63 -10.29 -0.61 24.14
N ALA A 64 -10.87 -1.77 24.47
CA ALA A 64 -10.27 -3.08 24.22
C ALA A 64 -10.29 -3.45 22.73
N ASP A 65 -11.32 -3.02 22.00
CA ASP A 65 -11.57 -3.37 20.59
C ASP A 65 -10.49 -2.81 19.67
N LEU A 66 -9.87 -1.69 20.06
CA LEU A 66 -8.69 -1.09 19.43
C LEU A 66 -7.50 -2.06 19.32
N PHE A 67 -7.47 -3.07 20.20
CA PHE A 67 -6.45 -4.12 20.26
C PHE A 67 -7.02 -5.52 19.99
N ALA A 68 -8.22 -5.60 19.38
CA ALA A 68 -8.81 -6.87 18.99
C ALA A 68 -7.83 -7.68 18.11
N PRO A 69 -7.69 -9.01 18.30
CA PRO A 69 -6.74 -9.82 17.53
C PRO A 69 -6.86 -9.66 16.01
N ALA A 70 -8.09 -9.50 15.50
CA ALA A 70 -8.35 -9.22 14.09
C ALA A 70 -7.75 -7.88 13.64
N ALA A 71 -7.90 -6.81 14.43
CA ALA A 71 -7.33 -5.49 14.14
C ALA A 71 -5.80 -5.54 14.09
N VAL A 72 -5.17 -6.24 15.03
CA VAL A 72 -3.70 -6.40 15.07
C VAL A 72 -3.18 -7.19 13.86
N VAL A 73 -3.84 -8.30 13.51
CA VAL A 73 -3.47 -9.13 12.35
C VAL A 73 -3.66 -8.37 11.03
N LEU A 74 -4.79 -7.65 10.87
CA LEU A 74 -5.05 -6.84 9.68
C LEU A 74 -4.06 -5.68 9.57
N PHE A 75 -3.74 -4.99 10.67
CA PHE A 75 -2.74 -3.92 10.67
C PHE A 75 -1.36 -4.44 10.27
N ALA A 76 -0.90 -5.54 10.88
CA ALA A 76 0.39 -6.15 10.54
C ALA A 76 0.45 -6.61 9.07
N TYR A 77 -0.64 -7.18 8.54
CA TYR A 77 -0.75 -7.57 7.13
C TYR A 77 -0.68 -6.37 6.19
N PHE A 78 -1.49 -5.33 6.46
CA PHE A 78 -1.58 -4.16 5.60
C PHE A 78 -0.40 -3.18 5.76
N LEU A 79 0.40 -3.31 6.81
CA LEU A 79 1.65 -2.57 6.97
C LEU A 79 2.75 -3.08 6.02
N LEU A 80 2.99 -4.40 5.93
CA LEU A 80 4.12 -4.94 5.17
C LEU A 80 3.75 -6.00 4.11
N PRO A 81 3.22 -7.20 4.44
CA PRO A 81 2.93 -8.23 3.44
C PRO A 81 2.03 -7.74 2.29
N ALA A 82 0.97 -6.98 2.57
CA ALA A 82 0.08 -6.44 1.55
C ALA A 82 0.81 -5.48 0.57
N ASN A 83 1.79 -4.70 1.06
CA ASN A 83 2.62 -3.83 0.24
C ASN A 83 3.65 -4.63 -0.58
N VAL A 84 4.21 -5.72 -0.03
CA VAL A 84 5.06 -6.66 -0.79
C VAL A 84 4.25 -7.32 -1.92
N PHE A 85 3.00 -7.71 -1.67
CA PHE A 85 2.09 -8.18 -2.72
C PHE A 85 1.82 -7.08 -3.76
N LEU A 86 1.27 -5.92 -3.35
CA LEU A 86 0.75 -4.88 -4.24
C LEU A 86 1.85 -4.26 -5.13
N TYR A 87 3.01 -3.94 -4.56
CA TYR A 87 4.12 -3.39 -5.33
C TYR A 87 4.97 -4.48 -5.98
N GLY A 88 5.11 -5.66 -5.37
CA GLY A 88 5.85 -6.76 -5.99
C GLY A 88 5.15 -7.33 -7.24
N ILE A 89 3.81 -7.43 -7.25
CA ILE A 89 3.08 -7.82 -8.47
C ILE A 89 3.12 -6.73 -9.55
N ASN A 90 3.23 -5.46 -9.15
CA ASN A 90 3.43 -4.33 -10.07
C ASN A 90 4.80 -4.43 -10.75
N ASP A 91 5.89 -4.42 -9.98
CA ASP A 91 7.27 -4.51 -10.46
C ASP A 91 7.57 -5.80 -11.25
N VAL A 92 6.91 -6.93 -10.94
CA VAL A 92 7.07 -8.19 -11.69
C VAL A 92 6.47 -8.10 -13.11
N TYR A 93 5.31 -7.47 -13.29
CA TYR A 93 4.65 -7.35 -14.59
C TYR A 93 5.05 -6.09 -15.38
N ASP A 94 5.71 -5.12 -14.75
CA ASP A 94 6.23 -3.91 -15.41
C ASP A 94 7.75 -3.97 -15.66
N ARG A 95 8.40 -5.10 -15.37
CA ARG A 95 9.86 -5.33 -15.52
C ARG A 95 10.48 -4.76 -16.80
N GLU A 96 9.80 -4.89 -17.93
CA GLU A 96 10.30 -4.42 -19.23
C GLU A 96 10.19 -2.89 -19.37
N ILE A 97 9.10 -2.30 -18.87
CA ILE A 97 8.82 -0.85 -18.89
C ILE A 97 9.72 -0.11 -17.89
N ASP A 98 9.91 -0.68 -16.69
CA ASP A 98 10.73 -0.09 -15.62
C ASP A 98 12.23 -0.07 -15.93
N THR A 99 12.67 -0.64 -17.06
CA THR A 99 14.06 -0.56 -17.55
C THR A 99 14.48 0.89 -17.82
N GLU A 100 13.57 1.71 -18.34
CA GLU A 100 13.85 3.09 -18.78
C GLU A 100 13.36 4.16 -17.77
N ASN A 101 12.66 3.74 -16.71
CA ASN A 101 12.02 4.63 -15.74
C ASN A 101 13.04 5.26 -14.75
N PRO A 102 13.24 6.59 -14.72
CA PRO A 102 14.19 7.24 -13.81
C PRO A 102 13.79 7.14 -12.33
N LYS A 103 12.50 7.00 -12.02
CA LYS A 103 12.01 6.88 -10.63
C LYS A 103 12.56 5.62 -9.93
N LYS A 104 12.86 4.57 -10.72
CA LYS A 104 13.47 3.31 -10.28
C LYS A 104 14.99 3.36 -10.09
N GLU A 105 15.62 4.54 -10.23
CA GLU A 105 17.06 4.72 -10.01
C GLU A 105 17.35 5.43 -8.68
N ASP A 106 16.64 6.52 -8.38
CA ASP A 106 16.84 7.31 -7.15
C ASP A 106 15.99 6.87 -5.94
N LYS A 107 14.74 6.43 -6.15
CA LYS A 107 13.71 6.42 -5.07
C LYS A 107 13.05 5.06 -4.81
N GLU A 108 13.12 4.13 -5.76
CA GLU A 108 12.57 2.79 -5.64
C GLU A 108 13.58 1.75 -6.12
N ALA A 109 13.47 0.50 -5.67
CA ALA A 109 14.31 -0.58 -6.17
C ALA A 109 13.81 -1.06 -7.54
N ARG A 110 14.65 -0.98 -8.59
CA ARG A 110 14.38 -1.64 -9.88
C ARG A 110 14.43 -3.17 -9.75
N TYR A 111 13.35 -3.86 -10.12
CA TYR A 111 13.32 -5.32 -10.23
C TYR A 111 14.21 -5.82 -11.38
N ARG A 112 14.96 -6.89 -11.14
CA ARG A 112 15.98 -7.44 -12.06
C ARG A 112 15.73 -8.91 -12.41
N GLY A 113 14.52 -9.42 -12.19
CA GLY A 113 14.17 -10.82 -12.45
C GLY A 113 14.54 -11.79 -11.31
N GLN A 114 14.74 -11.31 -10.08
CA GLN A 114 15.09 -12.15 -8.94
C GLN A 114 13.94 -13.11 -8.57
N GLY A 115 14.11 -14.42 -8.84
CA GLY A 115 13.05 -15.43 -8.71
C GLY A 115 12.42 -15.62 -7.33
N TYR A 116 13.00 -15.08 -6.25
CA TYR A 116 12.37 -15.08 -4.93
C TYR A 116 11.25 -14.04 -4.80
N VAL A 117 11.18 -13.03 -5.68
CA VAL A 117 10.17 -11.97 -5.61
C VAL A 117 8.78 -12.49 -5.98
N PRO A 118 8.55 -13.20 -7.11
CA PRO A 118 7.25 -13.83 -7.39
C PRO A 118 6.79 -14.80 -6.28
N ALA A 119 7.72 -15.55 -5.67
CA ALA A 119 7.42 -16.43 -4.55
C ALA A 119 6.97 -15.66 -3.29
N ALA A 120 7.65 -14.55 -2.96
CA ALA A 120 7.26 -13.67 -1.85
C ALA A 120 5.91 -12.98 -2.10
N VAL A 121 5.64 -12.54 -3.34
CA VAL A 121 4.36 -11.97 -3.77
C VAL A 121 3.23 -12.99 -3.62
N GLY A 122 3.42 -14.21 -4.12
CA GLY A 122 2.44 -15.30 -3.98
C GLY A 122 2.18 -15.68 -2.53
N LEU A 123 3.22 -15.76 -1.70
CA LEU A 123 3.08 -16.00 -0.26
C LEU A 123 2.29 -14.88 0.44
N CYS A 124 2.55 -13.61 0.10
CA CYS A 124 1.83 -12.47 0.67
C CYS A 124 0.37 -12.38 0.19
N ALA A 125 0.07 -12.86 -1.02
CA ALA A 125 -1.29 -13.00 -1.53
C ALA A 125 -2.07 -14.12 -0.83
N ALA A 126 -1.40 -15.24 -0.52
CA ALA A 126 -2.00 -16.40 0.16
C ALA A 126 -2.10 -16.24 1.68
N LEU A 127 -1.28 -15.37 2.30
CA LEU A 127 -1.18 -15.19 3.75
C LEU A 127 -2.54 -14.97 4.47
N PRO A 128 -3.53 -14.23 3.91
CA PRO A 128 -4.82 -14.05 4.56
C PRO A 128 -5.65 -15.34 4.74
N LEU A 129 -5.33 -16.43 4.04
CA LEU A 129 -5.95 -17.74 4.29
C LEU A 129 -5.69 -18.24 5.72
N LEU A 130 -4.58 -17.81 6.35
CA LEU A 130 -4.26 -18.12 7.75
C LEU A 130 -5.03 -17.25 8.75
N PHE A 131 -5.75 -16.21 8.30
CA PHE A 131 -6.46 -15.29 9.20
C PHE A 131 -7.88 -15.76 9.53
N VAL A 132 -8.41 -16.78 8.83
CA VAL A 132 -9.75 -17.35 9.03
C VAL A 132 -10.11 -17.65 10.51
N PRO A 133 -9.20 -18.12 11.39
CA PRO A 133 -9.51 -18.36 12.81
C PRO A 133 -9.58 -17.09 13.68
N VAL A 134 -9.20 -15.92 13.15
CA VAL A 134 -8.97 -14.69 13.93
C VAL A 134 -9.76 -13.50 13.38
N VAL A 135 -9.96 -13.42 12.06
CA VAL A 135 -10.66 -12.34 11.37
C VAL A 135 -12.08 -12.78 11.00
N PRO A 136 -13.13 -12.16 11.55
CA PRO A 136 -14.53 -12.54 11.28
C PRO A 136 -14.95 -12.44 9.81
N ALA A 137 -15.90 -13.30 9.43
CA ALA A 137 -16.43 -13.39 8.06
C ALA A 137 -16.90 -12.07 7.40
N PRO A 138 -17.49 -11.09 8.12
CA PRO A 138 -17.84 -9.79 7.54
C PRO A 138 -16.66 -9.02 6.89
N ALA A 139 -15.42 -9.29 7.33
CA ALA A 139 -14.22 -8.67 6.76
C ALA A 139 -13.69 -9.37 5.49
N TRP A 140 -14.05 -10.63 5.25
CA TRP A 140 -13.49 -11.42 4.14
C TRP A 140 -13.77 -10.83 2.75
N PRO A 141 -14.97 -10.29 2.43
CA PRO A 141 -15.21 -9.65 1.13
C PRO A 141 -14.22 -8.54 0.82
N TRP A 142 -13.79 -7.76 1.83
CA TRP A 142 -12.84 -6.67 1.67
C TRP A 142 -11.41 -7.16 1.43
N ILE A 143 -11.00 -8.23 2.10
CA ILE A 143 -9.71 -8.90 1.81
C ILE A 143 -9.70 -9.42 0.36
N VAL A 144 -10.80 -10.02 -0.09
CA VAL A 144 -10.96 -10.48 -1.49
C VAL A 144 -10.93 -9.31 -2.47
N VAL A 145 -11.62 -8.20 -2.18
CA VAL A 145 -11.59 -6.97 -3.00
C VAL A 145 -10.16 -6.42 -3.12
N PHE A 146 -9.40 -6.35 -2.01
CA PHE A 146 -8.01 -5.90 -2.04
C PHE A 146 -7.14 -6.80 -2.93
N LEU A 147 -7.19 -8.12 -2.72
CA LEU A 147 -6.38 -9.08 -3.48
C LEU A 147 -6.76 -9.09 -4.98
N ALA A 148 -8.06 -9.11 -5.27
CA ALA A 148 -8.57 -9.15 -6.64
C ALA A 148 -8.23 -7.88 -7.42
N LEU A 149 -8.44 -6.70 -6.84
CA LEU A 149 -8.13 -5.43 -7.50
C LEU A 149 -6.62 -5.17 -7.58
N GLY A 150 -5.84 -5.51 -6.54
CA GLY A 150 -4.38 -5.41 -6.57
C GLY A 150 -3.74 -6.30 -7.64
N ALA A 151 -4.25 -7.52 -7.82
CA ALA A 151 -3.86 -8.38 -8.92
C ALA A 151 -4.33 -7.84 -10.27
N ALA A 152 -5.63 -7.56 -10.43
CA ALA A 152 -6.22 -7.12 -11.69
C ALA A 152 -5.70 -5.77 -12.20
N TYR A 153 -5.20 -4.89 -11.32
CA TYR A 153 -4.55 -3.64 -11.71
C TYR A 153 -3.26 -3.89 -12.49
N SER A 154 -2.43 -4.87 -12.09
CA SER A 154 -1.10 -5.09 -12.65
C SER A 154 -0.96 -6.31 -13.56
N ALA A 155 -1.71 -7.38 -13.34
CA ALA A 155 -1.52 -8.67 -14.00
C ALA A 155 -2.39 -8.83 -15.26
N PRO A 156 -1.88 -9.48 -16.33
CA PRO A 156 -2.68 -9.89 -17.47
C PRO A 156 -3.67 -11.02 -17.07
N PRO A 157 -4.79 -11.19 -17.80
CA PRO A 157 -5.19 -10.43 -18.99
C PRO A 157 -5.85 -9.08 -18.68
N VAL A 158 -6.12 -8.76 -17.40
CA VAL A 158 -7.00 -7.64 -17.01
C VAL A 158 -6.26 -6.30 -16.99
N ARG A 159 -5.10 -6.24 -16.32
CA ARG A 159 -4.15 -5.10 -16.26
C ARG A 159 -4.84 -3.71 -16.27
N PHE A 160 -5.76 -3.45 -15.33
CA PHE A 160 -6.61 -2.25 -15.34
C PHE A 160 -5.84 -0.92 -15.47
N LYS A 161 -4.58 -0.85 -15.02
CA LYS A 161 -3.71 0.34 -15.18
C LYS A 161 -3.49 0.80 -16.62
N THR A 162 -3.72 -0.06 -17.63
CA THR A 162 -3.67 0.30 -19.06
C THR A 162 -5.06 0.49 -19.68
N THR A 163 -6.11 0.63 -18.87
CA THR A 163 -7.50 0.86 -19.30
C THR A 163 -8.08 2.09 -18.59
N PRO A 164 -8.33 3.21 -19.31
CA PRO A 164 -8.93 4.41 -18.71
C PRO A 164 -10.25 4.14 -18.00
N LEU A 165 -10.52 4.96 -16.98
CA LEU A 165 -11.55 4.82 -15.94
C LEU A 165 -11.38 3.60 -15.03
N LEU A 166 -11.00 2.43 -15.54
CA LEU A 166 -10.80 1.23 -14.73
C LEU A 166 -9.51 1.29 -13.90
N ASP A 167 -8.47 1.94 -14.41
CA ASP A 167 -7.26 2.29 -13.65
C ASP A 167 -7.61 3.05 -12.36
N SER A 168 -8.42 4.10 -12.46
CA SER A 168 -8.87 4.91 -11.33
C SER A 168 -9.84 4.15 -10.42
N VAL A 169 -10.89 3.53 -10.98
CA VAL A 169 -11.92 2.82 -10.19
C VAL A 169 -11.34 1.63 -9.41
N SER A 170 -10.38 0.89 -9.98
CA SER A 170 -9.73 -0.24 -9.28
C SER A 170 -8.85 0.20 -8.09
N ASN A 171 -8.39 1.45 -8.06
CA ASN A 171 -7.64 1.98 -6.91
C ASN A 171 -8.49 2.17 -5.65
N GLY A 172 -9.81 1.97 -5.71
CA GLY A 172 -10.64 1.75 -4.52
C GLY A 172 -10.17 0.61 -3.62
N LEU A 173 -9.28 -0.27 -4.09
CA LEU A 173 -8.53 -1.23 -3.26
C LEU A 173 -7.91 -0.60 -2.00
N TYR A 174 -7.54 0.69 -2.03
CA TYR A 174 -6.96 1.38 -0.88
C TYR A 174 -7.94 1.61 0.29
N ILE A 175 -9.27 1.50 0.10
CA ILE A 175 -10.24 1.55 1.21
C ILE A 175 -10.48 0.19 1.86
N ALA A 176 -10.22 -0.90 1.14
CA ALA A 176 -10.51 -2.24 1.57
C ALA A 176 -9.83 -2.64 2.90
N PRO A 177 -8.59 -2.20 3.24
CA PRO A 177 -8.02 -2.44 4.56
C PRO A 177 -8.85 -1.87 5.71
N GLY A 178 -9.35 -0.65 5.56
CA GLY A 178 -10.19 0.00 6.58
C GLY A 178 -11.59 -0.58 6.66
N ALA A 179 -12.18 -0.93 5.52
CA ALA A 179 -13.48 -1.61 5.47
C ALA A 179 -13.42 -3.04 6.05
N ALA A 180 -12.34 -3.78 5.78
CA ALA A 180 -12.05 -5.07 6.43
C ALA A 180 -11.92 -4.91 7.95
N ALA A 181 -11.15 -3.92 8.39
CA ALA A 181 -10.90 -3.69 9.82
C ALA A 181 -12.14 -3.24 10.58
N TYR A 182 -12.94 -2.34 9.99
CA TYR A 182 -14.26 -1.96 10.53
C TYR A 182 -15.15 -3.20 10.69
N ALA A 183 -15.30 -4.00 9.62
CA ALA A 183 -16.18 -5.17 9.64
C ALA A 183 -15.68 -6.31 10.54
N ALA A 184 -14.37 -6.38 10.78
CA ALA A 184 -13.77 -7.31 11.74
C ALA A 184 -14.03 -6.92 13.21
N VAL A 185 -14.19 -5.62 13.51
CA VAL A 185 -14.43 -5.11 14.86
C VAL A 185 -15.92 -4.96 15.15
N ALA A 186 -16.67 -4.24 14.32
CA ALA A 186 -18.11 -3.98 14.51
C ALA A 186 -19.03 -5.15 14.11
N GLY A 187 -18.47 -6.27 13.63
CA GLY A 187 -19.22 -7.45 13.15
C GLY A 187 -20.16 -7.20 11.97
N THR A 188 -20.17 -5.98 11.41
CA THR A 188 -21.14 -5.48 10.42
C THR A 188 -20.43 -4.69 9.33
N GLN A 189 -21.06 -4.53 8.16
CA GLN A 189 -20.45 -3.78 7.07
C GLN A 189 -20.34 -2.28 7.40
N PRO A 190 -19.27 -1.59 6.96
CA PRO A 190 -19.15 -0.15 7.14
C PRO A 190 -20.27 0.63 6.42
N PRO A 191 -20.63 1.85 6.88
CA PRO A 191 -21.65 2.66 6.25
C PRO A 191 -21.40 2.86 4.75
N ALA A 192 -22.42 2.64 3.91
CA ALA A 192 -22.27 2.69 2.45
C ALA A 192 -21.74 4.05 1.95
N LEU A 193 -22.07 5.15 2.62
CA LEU A 193 -21.53 6.48 2.32
C LEU A 193 -20.02 6.60 2.62
N ALA A 194 -19.50 5.88 3.63
CA ALA A 194 -18.07 5.87 3.94
C ALA A 194 -17.29 5.04 2.91
N VAL A 195 -17.89 3.92 2.46
CA VAL A 195 -17.39 3.12 1.34
C VAL A 195 -17.31 3.99 0.07
N VAL A 196 -18.42 4.59 -0.35
CA VAL A 196 -18.48 5.43 -1.56
C VAL A 196 -17.56 6.65 -1.45
N GLY A 197 -17.58 7.35 -0.32
CA GLY A 197 -16.73 8.51 -0.07
C GLY A 197 -15.24 8.17 -0.11
N GLY A 198 -14.84 7.06 0.49
CA GLY A 198 -13.47 6.56 0.42
C GLY A 198 -13.07 6.12 -1.00
N TRP A 199 -13.97 5.43 -1.72
CA TRP A 199 -13.69 4.95 -3.09
C TRP A 199 -13.45 6.11 -4.05
N LEU A 200 -14.30 7.14 -3.98
CA LEU A 200 -14.13 8.40 -4.71
C LEU A 200 -12.83 9.13 -4.32
N TRP A 201 -12.44 9.08 -3.04
CA TRP A 201 -11.15 9.64 -2.63
C TRP A 201 -9.96 8.90 -3.23
N ALA A 202 -10.00 7.57 -3.27
CA ALA A 202 -8.93 6.74 -3.82
C ALA A 202 -8.81 6.92 -5.35
N MET A 203 -9.94 7.05 -6.06
CA MET A 203 -9.98 7.43 -7.49
C MET A 203 -9.30 8.77 -7.75
N GLY A 204 -9.61 9.81 -6.96
CA GLY A 204 -8.96 11.12 -7.05
C GLY A 204 -7.46 11.05 -6.74
N MET A 205 -7.08 10.32 -5.69
CA MET A 205 -5.69 10.11 -5.27
C MET A 205 -4.85 9.43 -6.35
N HIS A 206 -5.33 8.32 -6.92
CA HIS A 206 -4.63 7.61 -7.98
C HIS A 206 -4.49 8.48 -9.24
N THR A 207 -5.59 9.07 -9.70
CA THR A 207 -5.58 9.84 -10.96
C THR A 207 -4.73 11.11 -10.83
N PHE A 208 -4.69 11.74 -9.64
CA PHE A 208 -3.76 12.84 -9.36
C PHE A 208 -2.30 12.37 -9.43
N SER A 209 -1.98 11.20 -8.86
CA SER A 209 -0.62 10.65 -8.88
C SER A 209 -0.10 10.31 -10.28
N ALA A 210 -1.00 10.12 -11.26
CA ALA A 210 -0.67 9.86 -12.65
C ALA A 210 -0.47 11.14 -13.50
N ILE A 211 -0.75 12.35 -12.99
CA ILE A 211 -0.53 13.60 -13.74
C ILE A 211 0.94 13.78 -14.18
N PRO A 212 1.97 13.56 -13.33
CA PRO A 212 3.37 13.71 -13.72
C PRO A 212 3.83 12.72 -14.80
N ASP A 213 3.08 11.64 -15.02
CA ASP A 213 3.44 10.56 -15.95
C ASP A 213 2.70 10.65 -17.30
N ILE A 214 1.88 11.69 -17.53
CA ILE A 214 1.03 11.80 -18.73
C ILE A 214 1.82 11.71 -20.05
N GLU A 215 2.90 12.46 -20.22
CA GLU A 215 3.67 12.41 -21.47
C GLU A 215 4.61 11.18 -21.56
N PRO A 216 5.28 10.72 -20.48
CA PRO A 216 5.95 9.41 -20.46
C PRO A 216 5.03 8.23 -20.83
N ASP A 217 3.85 8.13 -20.22
CA ASP A 217 2.86 7.08 -20.53
C ASP A 217 2.45 7.13 -22.00
N ARG A 218 2.20 8.34 -22.55
CA ARG A 218 1.86 8.51 -23.97
C ARG A 218 2.98 8.05 -24.90
N ALA A 219 4.23 8.37 -24.59
CA ALA A 219 5.39 7.90 -25.36
C ALA A 219 5.51 6.35 -25.31
N ALA A 220 5.19 5.74 -24.17
CA ALA A 220 5.14 4.29 -23.98
C ALA A 220 3.85 3.62 -24.51
N GLY A 221 2.90 4.37 -25.10
CA GLY A 221 1.62 3.86 -25.58
C GLY A 221 0.61 3.48 -24.47
N ILE A 222 0.89 3.84 -23.23
CA ILE A 222 0.09 3.53 -22.04
C ILE A 222 -1.14 4.44 -21.95
N ARG A 223 -2.31 3.84 -21.72
CA ARG A 223 -3.60 4.54 -21.62
C ARG A 223 -4.16 4.49 -20.21
N THR A 224 -4.02 5.60 -19.49
CA THR A 224 -4.62 5.84 -18.17
C THR A 224 -5.78 6.83 -18.28
N THR A 225 -6.56 7.00 -17.22
CA THR A 225 -7.49 8.12 -17.09
C THR A 225 -6.77 9.45 -17.29
N ALA A 226 -5.55 9.58 -16.75
CA ALA A 226 -4.75 10.79 -16.88
C ALA A 226 -4.29 11.06 -18.33
N THR A 227 -3.79 10.06 -19.08
CA THR A 227 -3.39 10.29 -20.49
C THR A 227 -4.57 10.57 -21.41
N MET A 228 -5.72 9.93 -21.15
CA MET A 228 -6.98 10.17 -21.87
C MET A 228 -7.54 11.59 -21.63
N LEU A 229 -7.54 12.06 -20.38
CA LEU A 229 -8.07 13.37 -20.02
C LEU A 229 -7.10 14.51 -20.37
N GLY A 230 -5.79 14.29 -20.19
CA GLY A 230 -4.78 15.34 -20.12
C GLY A 230 -4.85 16.11 -18.81
N GLU A 231 -3.78 16.84 -18.47
CA GLU A 231 -3.55 17.47 -17.17
C GLU A 231 -4.76 18.28 -16.66
N ARG A 232 -5.19 19.32 -17.39
CA ARG A 232 -6.26 20.23 -16.93
C ARG A 232 -7.60 19.53 -16.66
N ARG A 233 -7.95 18.51 -17.44
CA ARG A 233 -9.18 17.72 -17.20
C ARG A 233 -8.99 16.71 -16.08
N THR A 234 -7.76 16.22 -15.88
CA THR A 234 -7.41 15.35 -14.75
C THR A 234 -7.52 16.11 -13.43
N TYR A 235 -7.04 17.35 -13.35
CA TYR A 235 -7.26 18.24 -12.20
C TYR A 235 -8.76 18.39 -11.88
N ALA A 236 -9.60 18.64 -12.88
CA ALA A 236 -11.05 18.76 -12.71
C ALA A 236 -11.70 17.44 -12.24
N TYR A 237 -11.26 16.30 -12.77
CA TYR A 237 -11.70 14.97 -12.35
C TYR A 237 -11.36 14.70 -10.88
N CYS A 238 -10.10 14.96 -10.48
CA CYS A 238 -9.66 14.77 -9.09
C CYS A 238 -10.43 15.68 -8.12
N GLY A 239 -10.67 16.94 -8.51
CA GLY A 239 -11.50 17.87 -7.75
C GLY A 239 -12.96 17.40 -7.61
N ALA A 240 -13.57 16.87 -8.67
CA ALA A 240 -14.93 16.32 -8.62
C ALA A 240 -15.01 15.08 -7.70
N CYS A 241 -14.06 14.14 -7.84
CA CYS A 241 -13.97 12.96 -6.99
C CYS A 241 -13.76 13.32 -5.51
N TRP A 242 -12.87 14.25 -5.21
CA TRP A 242 -12.58 14.68 -3.84
C TRP A 242 -13.67 15.56 -3.22
N LEU A 243 -14.39 16.37 -4.01
CA LEU A 243 -15.58 17.08 -3.55
C LEU A 243 -16.73 16.10 -3.25
N ALA A 244 -17.00 15.14 -4.15
CA ALA A 244 -18.02 14.12 -3.93
C ALA A 244 -17.70 13.23 -2.71
N SER A 245 -16.41 12.93 -2.49
CA SER A 245 -15.93 12.28 -1.27
C SER A 245 -16.25 13.09 0.00
N ALA A 246 -15.90 14.38 0.01
CA ALA A 246 -16.17 15.26 1.15
C ALA A 246 -17.67 15.44 1.42
N LEU A 247 -18.52 15.45 0.38
CA LEU A 247 -19.97 15.45 0.52
C LEU A 247 -20.50 14.13 1.10
N ALA A 248 -20.00 12.99 0.64
CA ALA A 248 -20.40 11.66 1.15
C ALA A 248 -20.03 11.47 2.63
N PHE A 249 -18.83 11.89 3.04
CA PHE A 249 -18.44 11.91 4.45
C PHE A 249 -19.21 12.97 5.26
N GLY A 250 -19.47 14.15 4.70
CA GLY A 250 -20.26 15.21 5.32
C GLY A 250 -21.71 14.83 5.58
N ALA A 251 -22.29 13.96 4.75
CA ALA A 251 -23.63 13.39 4.93
C ALA A 251 -23.70 12.31 6.03
N ILE A 252 -22.57 11.79 6.50
CA ILE A 252 -22.49 10.97 7.73
C ILE A 252 -22.33 11.89 8.94
N ASP A 253 -21.35 12.79 8.89
CA ASP A 253 -21.10 13.81 9.90
C ASP A 253 -20.31 14.97 9.25
N TYR A 254 -20.83 16.19 9.37
CA TYR A 254 -20.26 17.40 8.77
C TYR A 254 -18.78 17.63 9.12
N ARG A 255 -18.32 17.13 10.27
CA ARG A 255 -16.93 17.21 10.73
C ARG A 255 -16.00 16.36 9.86
N LEU A 256 -16.47 15.20 9.40
CA LEU A 256 -15.73 14.33 8.48
C LEU A 256 -15.63 14.99 7.10
N GLY A 257 -16.75 15.55 6.62
CA GLY A 257 -16.76 16.35 5.39
C GLY A 257 -15.79 17.53 5.46
N ALA A 258 -15.80 18.29 6.55
CA ALA A 258 -14.89 19.42 6.76
C ALA A 258 -13.39 19.01 6.77
N VAL A 259 -13.04 17.86 7.34
CA VAL A 259 -11.68 17.30 7.24
C VAL A 259 -11.35 16.93 5.79
N MET A 260 -12.28 16.30 5.06
CA MET A 260 -12.07 15.86 3.68
C MET A 260 -12.02 17.01 2.65
N VAL A 261 -12.54 18.21 2.97
CA VAL A 261 -12.45 19.42 2.13
C VAL A 261 -11.00 19.87 1.87
N VAL A 262 -10.01 19.39 2.64
CA VAL A 262 -8.58 19.63 2.36
C VAL A 262 -8.15 19.18 0.96
N TYR A 263 -8.70 18.08 0.44
CA TYR A 263 -8.33 17.54 -0.87
C TYR A 263 -8.87 18.36 -2.06
N PRO A 264 -10.17 18.71 -2.16
CA PRO A 264 -10.65 19.60 -3.22
C PRO A 264 -10.12 21.03 -3.08
N ALA A 265 -9.78 21.50 -1.87
CA ALA A 265 -9.11 22.78 -1.68
C ALA A 265 -7.67 22.75 -2.22
N LEU A 266 -6.88 21.73 -1.87
CA LEU A 266 -5.50 21.58 -2.32
C LEU A 266 -5.40 21.47 -3.85
N VAL A 267 -6.26 20.67 -4.48
CA VAL A 267 -6.22 20.49 -5.94
C VAL A 267 -6.59 21.77 -6.70
N ALA A 268 -7.49 22.59 -6.15
CA ALA A 268 -7.82 23.91 -6.69
C ALA A 268 -6.66 24.91 -6.52
N VAL A 269 -5.98 24.91 -5.37
CA VAL A 269 -4.76 25.72 -5.15
C VAL A 269 -3.65 25.31 -6.11
N LEU A 270 -3.38 24.01 -6.25
CA LEU A 270 -2.35 23.49 -7.15
C LEU A 270 -2.63 23.86 -8.61
N ALA A 271 -3.87 23.67 -9.09
CA ALA A 271 -4.28 24.03 -10.45
C ALA A 271 -4.22 25.54 -10.76
N GLY A 272 -4.18 26.40 -9.73
CA GLY A 272 -3.98 27.85 -9.85
C GLY A 272 -2.55 28.32 -9.55
N SER A 273 -1.61 27.40 -9.34
CA SER A 273 -0.24 27.70 -8.89
C SER A 273 0.82 27.40 -9.95
N SER A 274 2.03 27.90 -9.73
CA SER A 274 3.24 27.52 -10.47
C SER A 274 4.00 26.34 -9.83
N VAL A 275 3.37 25.57 -8.93
CA VAL A 275 4.00 24.42 -8.27
C VAL A 275 4.03 23.22 -9.22
N PRO A 276 5.21 22.65 -9.56
CA PRO A 276 5.30 21.46 -10.39
C PRO A 276 4.60 20.25 -9.75
N VAL A 277 3.83 19.50 -10.55
CA VAL A 277 2.95 18.43 -10.04
C VAL A 277 3.74 17.24 -9.50
N ASP A 278 4.89 16.95 -10.11
CA ASP A 278 5.87 15.96 -9.64
C ASP A 278 6.34 16.26 -8.21
N ARG A 279 6.48 17.55 -7.85
CA ARG A 279 6.84 18.01 -6.51
C ARG A 279 5.67 17.92 -5.55
N ALA A 280 4.48 18.37 -5.97
CA ALA A 280 3.26 18.35 -5.16
C ALA A 280 2.85 16.91 -4.79
N TYR A 281 3.00 15.95 -5.70
CA TYR A 281 2.78 14.52 -5.46
C TYR A 281 3.51 14.00 -4.21
N TRP A 282 4.77 14.39 -3.98
CA TRP A 282 5.55 13.92 -2.83
C TRP A 282 5.03 14.42 -1.47
N TRP A 283 4.13 15.40 -1.43
CA TRP A 283 3.47 15.88 -0.22
C TRP A 283 2.33 14.97 0.25
N PHE A 284 1.67 14.24 -0.68
CA PHE A 284 0.46 13.47 -0.37
C PHE A 284 0.65 12.40 0.72
N PRO A 285 1.78 11.66 0.83
CA PRO A 285 1.99 10.75 1.96
C PRO A 285 1.94 11.43 3.33
N ALA A 286 2.41 12.68 3.45
CA ALA A 286 2.33 13.44 4.69
C ALA A 286 0.91 13.98 4.93
N ILE A 287 0.25 14.50 3.89
CA ILE A 287 -1.13 15.01 3.97
C ILE A 287 -2.10 13.89 4.35
N ASN A 288 -2.03 12.75 3.68
CA ASN A 288 -2.85 11.56 3.96
C ASN A 288 -2.61 11.04 5.38
N THR A 289 -1.37 11.10 5.88
CA THR A 289 -1.05 10.77 7.28
C THR A 289 -1.74 11.72 8.24
N VAL A 290 -1.59 13.05 8.07
CA VAL A 290 -2.22 14.06 8.93
C VAL A 290 -3.75 13.94 8.92
N VAL A 291 -4.36 13.73 7.76
CA VAL A 291 -5.81 13.53 7.62
C VAL A 291 -6.27 12.23 8.28
N GLY A 292 -5.56 11.12 8.04
CA GLY A 292 -5.85 9.83 8.69
C GLY A 292 -5.72 9.90 10.21
N THR A 293 -4.72 10.63 10.73
CA THR A 293 -4.58 10.93 12.16
C THR A 293 -5.74 11.79 12.66
N ALA A 294 -6.15 12.84 11.95
CA ALA A 294 -7.27 13.70 12.36
C ALA A 294 -8.60 12.93 12.45
N LEU A 295 -8.89 12.06 11.46
CA LEU A 295 -10.05 11.18 11.48
C LEU A 295 -9.98 10.17 12.64
N THR A 296 -8.85 9.47 12.78
CA THR A 296 -8.63 8.48 13.87
C THR A 296 -8.78 9.13 15.25
N MET A 297 -8.12 10.26 15.50
CA MET A 297 -8.21 10.98 16.78
C MET A 297 -9.62 11.54 17.04
N GLY A 298 -10.34 11.96 15.98
CA GLY A 298 -11.73 12.40 16.08
C GLY A 298 -12.73 11.29 16.42
N ALA A 299 -12.41 10.03 16.12
CA ALA A 299 -13.16 8.86 16.56
C ALA A 299 -12.77 8.43 17.99
N LEU A 300 -11.46 8.32 18.27
CA LEU A 300 -10.94 7.99 19.59
C LEU A 300 -11.38 8.99 20.67
N TRP A 301 -11.58 10.27 20.32
CA TRP A 301 -12.15 11.25 21.23
C TRP A 301 -13.57 10.89 21.66
N ARG A 302 -14.44 10.44 20.74
CA ARG A 302 -15.81 10.01 21.05
C ARG A 302 -15.80 8.75 21.92
N LEU A 303 -15.00 7.76 21.55
CA LEU A 303 -14.81 6.52 22.32
C LEU A 303 -14.32 6.75 23.77
N VAL A 304 -13.70 7.91 24.05
CA VAL A 304 -13.22 8.29 25.39
C VAL A 304 -14.19 9.21 26.15
N ASN A 305 -14.98 10.05 25.47
CA ASN A 305 -15.72 11.17 26.09
C ASN A 305 -17.24 11.23 25.77
N GLY A 306 -17.72 10.57 24.71
CA GLY A 306 -19.02 10.80 24.08
C GLY A 306 -18.93 11.71 22.84
#